data_AF-A0A3D8JPL4-F1
#
_entry.id   AF-A0A3D8JPL4-F1
#
_cell.length_a   1.000
_cell.length_b   1.000
_cell.length_c   1.000
_cell.angle_alpha   90.00
_cell.angle_beta   90.00
_cell.angle_gamma   90.00
#
_symmetry.space_group_name_H-M   'P 1'
#
loop_
_entity.id
_entity.type
_entity.pdbx_description
1 polymer ?
#
loop_
_entity_poly.entity_id
_entity_poly.type
_entity_poly.pdbx_seq_one_letter_code
_entity_poly.pdbx_strand_id
1 'polypeptide(L)' 'NIAIGPILLGAAKPVHVLTESATVRRIVNMAALLVADVSAASR' A
#
# COMPACT_ATOMS: atom_id res chain seq x y z
N ASN A 1 -2.93 6.45 -16.34
CA ASN A 1 -3.70 5.44 -15.58
C ASN A 1 -2.80 4.90 -14.45
N ILE A 2 -2.89 5.48 -13.26
CA ILE A 2 -2.20 4.98 -12.06
C ILE A 2 -3.29 4.40 -11.19
N ALA A 3 -3.49 3.08 -11.26
CA ALA A 3 -4.29 2.41 -10.26
C ALA A 3 -3.48 2.38 -8.94
N ILE A 4 -4.08 2.68 -7.80
CA ILE A 4 -3.53 2.33 -6.48
C ILE A 4 -4.25 1.05 -6.06
N GLY A 5 -3.47 0.06 -5.61
CA GLY A 5 -3.96 -1.32 -5.41
C GLY A 5 -4.81 -1.47 -4.16
N PRO A 6 -5.55 -2.60 -4.03
CA PRO A 6 -6.52 -2.78 -2.97
C PRO A 6 -5.89 -2.63 -1.58
N ILE A 7 -6.50 -1.74 -0.79
CA ILE A 7 -6.12 -1.43 0.58
C ILE A 7 -7.12 -2.10 1.50
N LEU A 8 -6.63 -2.86 2.49
CA LEU A 8 -7.50 -3.47 3.48
C LEU A 8 -7.93 -2.43 4.51
N LEU A 9 -9.23 -2.24 4.66
CA LEU A 9 -9.83 -1.41 5.70
C LEU A 9 -10.15 -2.26 6.93
N GLY A 10 -9.97 -1.69 8.12
CA GLY A 10 -10.27 -2.35 9.40
C GLY A 10 -9.20 -3.32 9.91
N ALA A 11 -8.06 -3.44 9.22
CA ALA A 11 -6.91 -4.17 9.74
C ALA A 11 -6.26 -3.40 10.91
N ALA A 12 -5.71 -4.13 11.89
CA ALA A 12 -5.03 -3.52 13.04
C ALA A 12 -3.75 -2.75 12.65
N LYS A 13 -3.20 -3.03 11.47
CA LYS A 13 -2.05 -2.34 10.86
C LYS A 13 -2.31 -2.16 9.36
N PRO A 14 -1.68 -1.20 8.68
CA PRO A 14 -1.83 -1.00 7.24
C PRO A 14 -1.40 -2.25 6.43
N VAL A 15 -2.24 -2.71 5.52
CA VAL A 15 -1.97 -3.87 4.65
C VAL A 15 -2.42 -3.59 3.23
N HIS A 16 -1.49 -3.75 2.28
CA HIS A 16 -1.71 -3.59 0.84
C HIS A 16 -1.49 -4.92 0.14
N VAL A 17 -2.49 -5.39 -0.62
CA VAL A 17 -2.41 -6.65 -1.38
C VAL A 17 -2.13 -6.32 -2.85
N LEU A 18 -1.08 -6.91 -3.41
CA LEU A 18 -0.70 -6.73 -4.81
C LEU A 18 -1.13 -7.95 -5.62
N THR A 19 -1.49 -7.71 -6.88
CA THR A 19 -1.71 -8.78 -7.86
C THR A 19 -0.36 -9.29 -8.37
N GLU A 20 -0.33 -10.54 -8.83
CA GLU A 20 0.86 -11.16 -9.42
C GLU A 20 1.40 -10.38 -10.63
N SER A 21 0.52 -9.65 -11.33
CA SER A 21 0.85 -8.78 -12.46
C SER A 21 1.51 -7.45 -12.08
N ALA A 22 1.80 -7.20 -10.79
CA ALA A 22 2.40 -5.95 -10.34
C ALA A 22 3.83 -5.77 -10.88
N THR A 23 4.11 -4.61 -11.46
CA THR A 23 5.46 -4.23 -11.89
C THR A 23 6.31 -3.79 -10.70
N VAL A 24 7.64 -3.83 -10.85
CA VAL A 24 8.61 -3.40 -9.81
C VAL A 24 8.31 -1.99 -9.29
N ARG A 25 8.03 -1.03 -10.17
CA ARG A 25 7.65 0.33 -9.78
C ARG A 25 6.42 0.36 -8.87
N ARG A 26 5.43 -0.50 -9.14
CA ARG A 26 4.22 -0.59 -8.33
C ARG A 26 4.51 -1.17 -6.94
N ILE A 27 5.37 -2.18 -6.85
CA ILE A 27 5.80 -2.75 -5.58
C ILE A 27 6.45 -1.67 -4.70
N VAL A 28 7.42 -0.93 -5.26
CA VAL A 28 8.12 0.13 -4.53
C VAL A 28 7.17 1.26 -4.11
N ASN A 29 6.31 1.72 -5.02
CA ASN A 29 5.36 2.79 -4.72
C ASN A 29 4.35 2.39 -3.64
N MET A 30 3.87 1.14 -3.63
CA MET A 30 2.92 0.65 -2.62
C MET A 30 3.56 0.41 -1.25
N ALA A 31 4.86 0.09 -1.22
CA ALA A 31 5.62 0.05 0.02
C ALA A 31 5.84 1.46 0.60
N ALA A 32 6.17 2.44 -0.25
CA ALA A 32 6.29 3.84 0.17
C ALA A 32 4.95 4.38 0.72
N LEU A 33 3.84 4.03 0.07
CA LEU A 33 2.50 4.38 0.55
C LEU A 33 2.22 3.76 1.93
N LEU A 34 2.54 2.47 2.12
CA LEU A 34 2.34 1.77 3.39
C LEU A 34 3.10 2.44 4.55
N VAL A 35 4.34 2.89 4.30
CA VAL A 35 5.13 3.63 5.30
C VAL A 35 4.49 4.97 5.64
N ALA A 36 3.94 5.68 4.64
CA ALA A 36 3.22 6.92 4.87
C ALA A 36 1.96 6.69 5.72
N ASP A 37 1.21 5.61 5.47
CA ASP A 37 0.01 5.26 6.24
C ASP A 37 0.33 4.95 7.70
N VAL A 38 1.39 4.18 7.96
CA VAL A 38 1.88 3.93 9.33
C VAL A 38 2.28 5.24 10.01
N SER A 39 2.99 6.12 9.30
CA SER A 39 3.45 7.40 9.82
C SER A 39 2.28 8.36 10.13
N ALA A 40 1.21 8.30 9.35
CA ALA A 40 0.00 9.08 9.56
C ALA A 40 -0.84 8.55 10.74
N ALA A 41 -0.93 7.23 10.91
CA ALA A 41 -1.67 6.61 12.02
C ALA A 41 -0.99 6.78 13.39
N SER A 42 0.32 7.04 13.42
CA SER A 42 1.08 7.28 14.66
C SER A 42 1.05 8.74 15.14
N ARG A 43 0.36 9.64 14.43
CA ARG A 43 0.13 11.03 14.83
C ARG A 43 -1.27 11.20 15.38
#